data_AF-A0AAP7LV16-F1
#
_entry.id   AF-A0AAP7LV16-F1
#
_cell.length_a   1.000
_cell.length_b   1.000
_cell.length_c   1.000
_cell.angle_alpha   90.00
_cell.angle_beta   90.00
_cell.angle_gamma   90.00
#
_symmetry.space_group_name_H-M   'P 1'
#
loop_
_entity.id
_entity.type
_entity.pdbx_description
1 polymer ?
#
loop_
_entity_poly.entity_id
_entity_poly.type
_entity_poly.pdbx_seq_one_letter_code
_entity_poly.pdbx_strand_id
1 'polypeptide(L)'
;MKTINEIKLAYQNIGAINTLDKALKKDKELSILDILILKMASESNDFIRKSEVENKLNVSPSMTQKSTKRLRKEGLIIKDRDIDDESIIIIGMNDDMRNKSKKLFEEVETLQKNILEGNVDSESKDNKEQEDNKGETVEQAPEVNQVKENNNVKQNPHHMPNKKNK
;
A
#
# COMPACT_ATOMS: atom_id res chain seq x y z
N MET A 1 -33.34 8.81 -2.26
CA MET A 1 -32.11 9.65 -2.29
C MET A 1 -31.61 9.81 -0.88
N LYS A 2 -30.30 9.93 -0.65
CA LYS A 2 -29.76 10.19 0.70
C LYS A 2 -30.02 11.65 1.10
N THR A 3 -30.31 11.91 2.38
CA THR A 3 -30.49 13.29 2.86
C THR A 3 -29.16 14.03 3.04
N ILE A 4 -29.19 15.36 3.08
CA ILE A 4 -28.00 16.19 3.35
C ILE A 4 -27.37 15.84 4.72
N ASN A 5 -28.19 15.47 5.70
CA ASN A 5 -27.72 15.05 7.02
C ASN A 5 -26.98 13.70 6.97
N GLU A 6 -27.47 12.72 6.21
CA GLU A 6 -26.76 11.46 5.96
C GLU A 6 -25.41 11.68 5.25
N ILE A 7 -25.36 12.61 4.29
CA ILE A 7 -24.12 12.97 3.59
C ILE A 7 -23.11 13.59 4.57
N LYS A 8 -23.56 14.52 5.43
CA LYS A 8 -22.71 15.15 6.45
C LYS A 8 -22.16 14.12 7.45
N LEU A 9 -23.02 13.23 7.97
CA LEU A 9 -22.62 12.16 8.89
C LEU A 9 -21.61 11.21 8.24
N ALA A 10 -21.85 10.79 6.99
CA ALA A 10 -20.92 9.94 6.25
C ALA A 10 -19.54 10.63 6.07
N TYR A 11 -19.52 11.93 5.76
CA TYR A 11 -18.26 12.68 5.63
C TYR A 11 -17.49 12.79 6.95
N GLN A 12 -18.19 13.08 8.06
CA GLN A 12 -17.58 13.11 9.40
C GLN A 12 -16.99 11.73 9.78
N ASN A 13 -17.72 10.65 9.51
CA ASN A 13 -17.24 9.28 9.75
C ASN A 13 -16.00 8.95 8.92
N ILE A 14 -15.93 9.37 7.65
CA ILE A 14 -14.72 9.21 6.81
C ILE A 14 -13.53 9.97 7.41
N GLY A 15 -13.75 11.19 7.94
CA GLY A 15 -12.72 11.95 8.66
C GLY A 15 -12.18 11.23 9.89
N ALA A 16 -13.07 10.66 10.71
CA ALA A 16 -12.70 9.88 11.89
C ALA A 16 -11.93 8.59 11.52
N ILE A 17 -12.39 7.85 10.50
CA ILE A 17 -11.72 6.66 9.96
C ILE A 17 -10.30 7.01 9.48
N ASN A 18 -10.13 8.09 8.71
CA ASN A 18 -8.82 8.52 8.23
C ASN A 18 -7.88 8.95 9.36
N THR A 19 -8.42 9.49 10.46
CA THR A 19 -7.64 9.87 11.65
C THR A 19 -7.18 8.62 12.41
N LEU A 20 -8.07 7.64 12.60
CA LEU A 20 -7.75 6.35 13.20
C LEU A 20 -6.72 5.56 12.36
N ASP A 21 -6.85 5.53 11.03
CA ASP A 21 -5.87 4.87 10.15
C ASP A 21 -4.47 5.51 10.22
N LYS A 22 -4.39 6.84 10.36
CA LYS A 22 -3.11 7.53 10.61
C LYS A 22 -2.52 7.16 11.96
N ALA A 23 -3.32 7.15 13.01
CA ALA A 23 -2.86 6.82 14.36
C ALA A 23 -2.39 5.36 14.46
N LEU A 24 -3.16 4.41 13.91
CA LEU A 24 -2.76 2.99 13.84
C LEU A 24 -1.44 2.78 13.08
N LYS A 25 -1.23 3.52 11.99
CA LYS A 25 0.03 3.46 11.22
C LYS A 25 1.21 4.02 11.99
N LYS A 26 1.00 5.07 12.80
CA LYS A 26 2.04 5.69 13.64
C LYS A 26 2.40 4.81 14.83
N ASP A 27 1.40 4.30 15.54
CA ASP A 27 1.58 3.68 16.86
C ASP A 27 1.78 2.15 16.80
N LYS A 28 1.33 1.51 15.71
CA LYS A 28 1.31 0.04 15.57
C LYS A 28 1.79 -0.48 14.21
N GLU A 29 2.17 0.39 13.28
CA GLU A 29 2.46 0.08 11.86
C GLU A 29 1.31 -0.59 11.06
N LEU A 30 0.13 -0.72 11.66
CA LEU A 30 -1.06 -1.34 11.08
C LEU A 30 -1.98 -0.30 10.42
N SER A 31 -2.69 -0.71 9.38
CA SER A 31 -3.77 0.07 8.77
C SER A 31 -5.14 -0.40 9.27
N ILE A 32 -6.19 0.39 9.06
CA ILE A 32 -7.57 -0.07 9.35
C ILE A 32 -7.90 -1.36 8.59
N LEU A 33 -7.40 -1.53 7.36
CA LEU A 33 -7.58 -2.79 6.63
C LEU A 33 -6.94 -3.98 7.36
N ASP A 34 -5.75 -3.81 7.94
CA ASP A 34 -5.11 -4.86 8.73
C ASP A 34 -5.99 -5.26 9.94
N ILE A 35 -6.57 -4.29 10.65
CA ILE A 35 -7.47 -4.53 11.78
C ILE A 35 -8.77 -5.23 11.34
N LEU A 36 -9.39 -4.80 10.23
CA LEU A 36 -10.62 -5.41 9.71
C LEU A 36 -10.40 -6.86 9.28
N ILE A 37 -9.28 -7.17 8.62
CA ILE A 37 -8.94 -8.55 8.23
C ILE A 37 -8.69 -9.42 9.47
N LEU A 38 -8.01 -8.88 10.50
CA LEU A 38 -7.85 -9.59 11.79
C LEU A 38 -9.19 -9.85 12.47
N LYS A 39 -10.11 -8.87 12.47
CA LYS A 39 -11.43 -9.01 13.09
C LYS A 39 -12.22 -10.15 12.43
N MET A 40 -12.29 -10.15 11.10
CA MET A 40 -12.94 -11.23 10.33
C MET A 40 -12.31 -12.61 10.57
N ALA A 41 -10.98 -12.70 10.61
CA ALA A 41 -10.29 -13.96 10.92
C ALA A 41 -10.56 -14.43 12.36
N SER A 42 -10.61 -13.52 13.33
CA SER A 42 -10.87 -13.83 14.74
C SER A 42 -12.30 -14.29 15.02
N GLU A 43 -13.27 -13.86 14.19
CA GLU A 43 -14.67 -14.25 14.24
C GLU A 43 -14.97 -15.53 13.44
N SER A 44 -14.03 -16.00 12.64
CA SER A 44 -14.14 -17.26 11.90
C SER A 44 -13.74 -18.43 12.80
N ASN A 45 -14.54 -19.49 12.83
CA ASN A 45 -14.29 -20.65 13.70
C ASN A 45 -12.94 -21.31 13.38
N ASP A 46 -12.71 -21.68 12.11
CA ASP A 46 -11.46 -22.31 11.66
C ASP A 46 -10.62 -21.35 10.80
N PHE A 47 -11.12 -21.06 9.60
CA PHE A 47 -10.48 -20.19 8.62
C PHE A 47 -11.49 -19.45 7.75
N ILE A 48 -11.04 -18.38 7.10
CA ILE A 48 -11.77 -17.61 6.10
C ILE A 48 -10.99 -17.56 4.78
N ARG A 49 -11.68 -17.62 3.64
CA ARG A 49 -11.04 -17.50 2.33
C ARG A 49 -10.64 -16.06 2.06
N LYS A 50 -9.44 -15.83 1.51
CA LYS A 50 -8.95 -14.48 1.16
C LYS A 50 -9.90 -13.75 0.18
N SER A 51 -10.51 -14.47 -0.75
CA SER A 51 -11.51 -13.94 -1.67
C SER A 51 -12.82 -13.52 -0.98
N GLU A 52 -13.19 -14.18 0.12
CA GLU A 52 -14.35 -13.79 0.93
C GLU A 52 -14.09 -12.47 1.68
N VAL A 53 -12.87 -12.29 2.19
CA VAL A 53 -12.40 -11.02 2.77
C VAL A 53 -12.43 -9.90 1.73
N GLU A 54 -11.95 -10.15 0.51
CA GLU A 54 -11.98 -9.19 -0.60
C GLU A 54 -13.41 -8.75 -0.95
N ASN A 55 -14.33 -9.71 -1.07
CA ASN A 55 -15.72 -9.46 -1.42
C ASN A 55 -16.47 -8.73 -0.29
N LYS A 56 -16.31 -9.16 0.98
CA LYS A 56 -17.01 -8.55 2.13
C LYS A 56 -16.53 -7.13 2.45
N LEU A 57 -15.24 -6.85 2.29
CA LEU A 57 -14.67 -5.52 2.53
C LEU A 57 -14.64 -4.63 1.27
N ASN A 58 -15.00 -5.17 0.09
CA ASN A 58 -14.93 -4.51 -1.21
C ASN A 58 -13.54 -3.92 -1.51
N VAL A 59 -12.50 -4.75 -1.35
CA VAL A 59 -11.08 -4.35 -1.49
C VAL A 59 -10.36 -5.19 -2.54
N SER A 60 -9.41 -4.57 -3.24
CA SER A 60 -8.68 -5.26 -4.32
C SER A 60 -7.78 -6.39 -3.79
N PRO A 61 -7.54 -7.45 -4.60
CA PRO A 61 -6.65 -8.55 -4.22
C PRO A 61 -5.20 -8.14 -3.91
N SER A 62 -4.75 -6.99 -4.42
CA SER A 62 -3.44 -6.40 -4.13
C SER A 62 -3.37 -5.83 -2.71
N MET A 63 -4.42 -5.13 -2.26
CA MET A 63 -4.49 -4.56 -0.91
C MET A 63 -4.56 -5.66 0.15
N THR A 64 -5.40 -6.68 -0.05
CA THR A 64 -5.47 -7.83 0.86
C THR A 64 -4.19 -8.65 0.83
N GLN A 65 -3.51 -8.79 -0.32
CA GLN A 65 -2.22 -9.47 -0.39
C GLN A 65 -1.14 -8.74 0.42
N LYS A 66 -1.08 -7.40 0.34
CA LYS A 66 -0.16 -6.59 1.14
C LYS A 66 -0.46 -6.71 2.64
N SER A 67 -1.72 -6.55 3.02
CA SER A 67 -2.18 -6.63 4.42
C SER A 67 -1.94 -8.02 5.02
N THR A 68 -2.45 -9.08 4.40
CA THR A 68 -2.27 -10.46 4.91
C THR A 68 -0.80 -10.91 4.92
N LYS A 69 0.07 -10.38 4.05
CA LYS A 69 1.52 -10.61 4.13
C LYS A 69 2.14 -9.97 5.38
N ARG A 70 1.73 -8.75 5.74
CA ARG A 70 2.13 -8.07 6.98
C ARG A 70 1.63 -8.84 8.21
N LEU A 71 0.31 -9.11 8.28
CA LEU A 71 -0.31 -9.81 9.40
C LEU A 71 0.32 -11.19 9.68
N ARG A 72 0.70 -11.94 8.63
CA ARG A 72 1.45 -13.21 8.77
C ARG A 72 2.85 -12.97 9.33
N LYS A 73 3.57 -11.94 8.88
CA LYS A 73 4.91 -11.59 9.37
C LYS A 73 4.90 -11.19 10.85
N GLU A 74 3.90 -10.43 11.28
CA GLU A 74 3.72 -10.02 12.69
C GLU A 74 3.17 -11.15 13.58
N GLY A 75 2.96 -12.36 13.03
CA GLY A 75 2.49 -13.52 13.79
C GLY A 75 1.07 -13.34 14.37
N LEU A 76 0.22 -12.59 13.66
CA LEU A 76 -1.17 -12.32 14.03
C LEU A 76 -2.19 -13.19 13.27
N ILE A 77 -1.80 -13.75 12.11
CA ILE A 77 -2.59 -14.74 11.37
C ILE A 77 -1.72 -15.89 10.85
N ILE A 78 -2.34 -17.05 10.69
CA ILE A 78 -1.93 -18.09 9.76
C ILE A 78 -2.49 -17.73 8.38
N LYS A 79 -1.69 -17.88 7.33
CA LYS A 79 -2.13 -17.73 5.94
C LYS A 79 -1.48 -18.82 5.13
N ASP A 80 -2.29 -19.68 4.54
CA ASP A 80 -1.82 -20.82 3.75
C ASP A 80 -2.68 -21.06 2.50
N ARG A 81 -2.38 -22.11 1.75
CA ARG A 81 -3.27 -22.64 0.71
C ARG A 81 -4.26 -23.64 1.32
N ASP A 82 -5.42 -23.78 0.69
CA ASP A 82 -6.39 -24.82 1.01
C ASP A 82 -5.80 -26.20 0.61
N ILE A 83 -6.15 -27.26 1.34
CA ILE A 83 -5.60 -28.62 1.14
C ILE A 83 -6.27 -29.33 -0.05
N ASP A 84 -7.53 -29.01 -0.32
CA ASP A 84 -8.31 -29.60 -1.42
C ASP A 84 -8.13 -28.84 -2.74
N ASP A 85 -7.77 -27.55 -2.67
CA ASP A 85 -7.52 -26.68 -3.83
C ASP A 85 -6.42 -25.65 -3.52
N GLU A 86 -5.20 -25.95 -3.96
CA GLU A 86 -4.05 -25.05 -3.78
C GLU A 86 -4.25 -23.64 -4.36
N SER A 87 -5.20 -23.41 -5.28
CA SER A 87 -5.48 -22.07 -5.82
C SER A 87 -6.15 -21.15 -4.79
N ILE A 88 -6.81 -21.73 -3.79
CA ILE A 88 -7.50 -21.00 -2.72
C ILE A 88 -6.51 -20.65 -1.61
N ILE A 89 -6.52 -19.37 -1.20
CA ILE A 89 -5.77 -18.90 -0.04
C ILE A 89 -6.71 -18.78 1.15
N ILE A 90 -6.36 -19.44 2.25
CA ILE A 90 -7.08 -19.40 3.52
C ILE A 90 -6.32 -18.57 4.57
N ILE A 91 -7.07 -17.98 5.49
CA ILE A 91 -6.59 -17.16 6.61
C ILE A 91 -7.21 -17.73 7.88
N GLY A 92 -6.38 -18.11 8.85
CA GLY A 92 -6.83 -18.72 10.11
C GLY A 92 -6.06 -18.17 11.31
N MET A 93 -6.48 -18.54 12.52
CA MET A 93 -5.85 -18.10 13.77
C MET A 93 -5.91 -19.21 14.82
N ASN A 94 -4.78 -19.48 15.47
CA ASN A 94 -4.75 -20.29 16.69
C ASN A 94 -5.10 -19.43 17.94
N ASP A 95 -5.23 -20.06 19.10
CA ASP A 95 -5.66 -19.39 20.33
C ASP A 95 -4.71 -18.26 20.76
N ASP A 96 -3.39 -18.45 20.63
CA ASP A 96 -2.40 -17.42 20.92
C ASP A 96 -2.58 -16.18 20.03
N MET A 97 -2.86 -16.38 18.73
CA MET A 97 -3.16 -15.29 17.80
C MET A 97 -4.48 -14.61 18.15
N ARG A 98 -5.54 -15.37 18.49
CA ARG A 98 -6.83 -14.80 18.91
C ARG A 98 -6.68 -13.97 20.19
N ASN A 99 -5.91 -14.44 21.16
CA ASN A 99 -5.60 -13.72 22.40
C ASN A 99 -4.79 -12.44 22.15
N LYS A 100 -3.81 -12.45 21.22
CA LYS A 100 -3.08 -11.24 20.79
C LYS A 100 -4.02 -10.24 20.10
N SER A 101 -4.85 -10.71 19.16
CA SER A 101 -5.80 -9.85 18.46
C SER A 101 -6.86 -9.25 19.38
N LYS A 102 -7.31 -9.97 20.41
CA LYS A 102 -8.24 -9.41 21.42
C LYS A 102 -7.65 -8.18 22.11
N LYS A 103 -6.41 -8.28 22.62
CA LYS A 103 -5.69 -7.14 23.23
C LYS A 103 -5.52 -5.99 22.23
N LEU A 104 -5.15 -6.31 20.99
CA LEU A 104 -5.04 -5.30 19.93
C LEU A 104 -6.38 -4.59 19.66
N PHE A 105 -7.52 -5.29 19.71
CA PHE A 105 -8.83 -4.67 19.55
C PHE A 105 -9.17 -3.73 20.73
N GLU A 106 -8.90 -4.15 21.97
CA GLU A 106 -9.06 -3.31 23.17
C GLU A 106 -8.20 -2.02 23.08
N GLU A 107 -6.98 -2.12 22.56
CA GLU A 107 -6.10 -0.99 22.27
C GLU A 107 -6.62 -0.08 21.14
N VAL A 108 -7.18 -0.66 20.07
CA VAL A 108 -7.79 0.07 18.93
C VAL A 108 -9.05 0.82 19.37
N GLU A 109 -9.90 0.20 20.19
CA GLU A 109 -11.12 0.82 20.75
C GLU A 109 -10.76 1.99 21.68
N THR A 110 -9.72 1.82 22.50
CA THR A 110 -9.17 2.90 23.34
C THR A 110 -8.66 4.07 22.49
N LEU A 111 -7.91 3.78 21.42
CA LEU A 111 -7.41 4.80 20.50
C LEU A 111 -8.55 5.52 19.77
N GLN A 112 -9.57 4.78 19.30
CA GLN A 112 -10.77 5.35 18.68
C GLN A 112 -11.52 6.27 19.66
N LYS A 113 -11.68 5.85 20.92
CA LYS A 113 -12.31 6.67 21.96
C LYS A 113 -11.56 7.98 22.18
N ASN A 114 -10.23 7.92 22.31
CA ASN A 114 -9.40 9.12 22.49
C ASN A 114 -9.53 10.10 21.30
N ILE A 115 -9.61 9.59 20.06
CA ILE A 115 -9.86 10.40 18.87
C ILE A 115 -11.23 11.09 18.92
N LEU A 116 -12.28 10.38 19.34
CA LEU A 116 -13.64 10.91 19.43
C LEU A 116 -13.81 11.93 20.57
N GLU A 117 -13.08 11.77 21.67
CA GLU A 117 -13.07 12.69 22.81
C GLU A 117 -12.15 13.91 22.59
N GLY A 118 -11.39 13.96 21.48
CA GLY A 118 -10.45 15.04 21.18
C GLY A 118 -9.12 14.98 21.94
N ASN A 119 -8.86 13.89 22.66
CA ASN A 119 -7.67 13.66 23.50
C ASN A 119 -6.45 13.17 22.69
N VAL A 120 -6.32 13.58 21.43
CA VAL A 120 -5.17 13.26 20.57
C VAL A 120 -4.42 14.54 20.27
N ASP A 121 -3.24 14.67 20.90
CA ASP A 121 -2.33 15.80 20.70
C ASP A 121 -1.97 15.94 19.21
N SER A 122 -2.60 16.91 18.57
CA SER A 122 -2.48 17.18 17.14
C SER A 122 -1.26 18.05 16.82
N GLU A 123 -0.12 17.78 17.46
CA GLU A 123 1.15 18.45 17.15
C GLU A 123 2.26 17.46 16.80
N SER A 124 2.52 17.35 15.51
CA SER A 124 3.87 17.13 14.98
C SER A 124 4.02 18.09 13.82
N LYS A 125 4.48 19.31 14.12
CA LYS A 125 4.75 20.36 13.14
C LYS A 125 6.01 19.99 12.35
N ASP A 126 5.86 19.20 11.30
CA ASP A 126 6.91 19.06 10.28
C ASP A 126 6.94 20.33 9.41
N ASN A 127 7.55 21.38 9.97
CA ASN A 127 8.03 22.51 9.17
C ASN A 127 9.26 22.05 8.36
N LYS A 128 9.06 21.75 7.08
CA LYS A 128 10.05 22.09 6.04
C LYS A 128 9.34 22.68 4.84
N GLU A 129 9.76 23.90 4.47
CA GLU A 129 9.15 24.69 3.42
C GLU A 129 9.30 24.03 2.05
N GLN A 130 8.26 24.20 1.21
CA GLN A 130 8.42 24.16 -0.23
C GLN A 130 8.84 25.56 -0.69
N GLU A 131 10.04 25.70 -1.27
CA GLU A 131 10.29 26.71 -2.29
C GLU A 131 10.37 26.01 -3.65
N ASP A 132 9.26 26.07 -4.39
CA ASP A 132 9.26 25.85 -5.84
C ASP A 132 9.44 27.22 -6.52
N ASN A 133 10.37 27.33 -7.47
CA ASN A 133 10.22 28.26 -8.59
C ASN A 133 11.02 27.83 -9.83
N LYS A 134 10.41 27.97 -11.01
CA LYS A 134 10.91 27.59 -12.35
C LYS A 134 10.87 28.78 -13.32
N GLY A 135 11.68 28.75 -14.38
CA GLY A 135 11.65 29.65 -15.55
C GLY A 135 12.93 30.51 -15.68
N GLU A 136 13.88 30.40 -16.64
CA GLU A 136 13.90 30.09 -18.10
C GLU A 136 13.63 31.35 -18.98
N THR A 137 14.44 31.82 -19.96
CA THR A 137 15.69 31.35 -20.64
C THR A 137 16.36 32.57 -21.40
N VAL A 138 17.33 32.34 -22.32
CA VAL A 138 17.95 33.21 -23.39
C VAL A 138 18.99 34.30 -22.97
N GLU A 139 20.03 34.69 -23.72
CA GLU A 139 20.52 34.40 -25.10
C GLU A 139 22.02 34.77 -25.28
N GLN A 140 22.77 34.10 -26.18
CA GLN A 140 23.67 34.68 -27.24
C GLN A 140 24.75 33.73 -27.80
N ALA A 141 24.74 33.62 -29.13
CA ALA A 141 25.86 33.31 -30.05
C ALA A 141 26.03 34.56 -30.97
N PRO A 142 26.84 34.64 -32.06
CA PRO A 142 27.63 33.60 -32.75
C PRO A 142 29.04 34.04 -33.27
N GLU A 143 29.75 33.11 -33.93
CA GLU A 143 30.70 33.40 -35.02
C GLU A 143 30.54 32.33 -36.13
N VAL A 144 31.19 32.47 -37.29
CA VAL A 144 30.93 31.62 -38.48
C VAL A 144 32.13 31.57 -39.46
N ASN A 145 32.22 30.49 -40.26
CA ASN A 145 33.16 30.20 -41.40
C ASN A 145 34.40 29.31 -41.11
N GLN A 146 34.93 28.46 -42.01
CA GLN A 146 34.61 28.00 -43.39
C GLN A 146 35.27 26.59 -43.58
N VAL A 147 34.66 25.51 -44.14
CA VAL A 147 34.30 25.14 -45.55
C VAL A 147 35.42 24.43 -46.38
N LYS A 148 35.08 23.26 -46.99
CA LYS A 148 35.77 22.45 -48.07
C LYS A 148 36.99 21.56 -47.68
N GLU A 149 37.33 20.43 -48.36
CA GLU A 149 36.82 19.81 -49.61
C GLU A 149 37.02 18.26 -49.72
N ASN A 150 36.07 17.58 -50.40
CA ASN A 150 36.10 16.35 -51.23
C ASN A 150 37.06 15.12 -51.06
N ASN A 151 36.39 13.96 -51.09
CA ASN A 151 36.62 12.75 -51.92
C ASN A 151 37.37 11.48 -51.43
N ASN A 152 36.67 10.36 -51.70
CA ASN A 152 37.11 9.02 -52.10
C ASN A 152 37.28 7.85 -51.08
N VAL A 153 36.26 6.97 -51.12
CA VAL A 153 36.36 5.54 -51.52
C VAL A 153 36.57 4.43 -50.45
N LYS A 154 35.48 3.65 -50.29
CA LYS A 154 35.33 2.19 -50.04
C LYS A 154 35.33 1.58 -48.62
N GLN A 155 34.13 1.06 -48.32
CA GLN A 155 33.83 -0.33 -47.89
C GLN A 155 34.05 -0.78 -46.43
N ASN A 156 32.95 -0.76 -45.68
CA ASN A 156 32.56 -1.89 -44.81
C ASN A 156 32.26 -3.13 -45.67
N PRO A 157 32.40 -4.38 -45.15
CA PRO A 157 31.21 -5.06 -44.62
C PRO A 157 31.43 -5.96 -43.38
N HIS A 158 30.32 -6.24 -42.68
CA HIS A 158 30.21 -7.28 -41.63
C HIS A 158 30.48 -8.70 -42.15
N HIS A 159 31.07 -9.56 -41.30
CA HIS A 159 30.93 -11.02 -41.42
C HIS A 159 31.08 -11.80 -40.10
N MET A 160 30.00 -12.47 -39.68
CA MET A 160 30.03 -13.88 -39.23
C MET A 160 29.79 -14.76 -40.48
N PRO A 161 30.04 -16.09 -40.53
CA PRO A 161 30.13 -17.05 -39.40
C PRO A 161 31.26 -18.12 -39.57
N ASN A 162 31.31 -19.17 -38.73
CA ASN A 162 30.83 -20.54 -39.09
C ASN A 162 31.04 -21.59 -37.97
N LYS A 163 30.39 -22.76 -38.11
CA LYS A 163 30.33 -23.89 -37.16
C LYS A 163 31.46 -24.93 -37.32
N LYS A 164 31.64 -25.71 -36.24
CA LYS A 164 32.10 -27.12 -36.16
C LYS A 164 33.54 -27.48 -36.56
N ASN A 165 34.30 -28.03 -35.60
CA ASN A 165 34.56 -29.48 -35.54
C ASN A 165 35.44 -29.88 -34.33
N LYS A 166 34.91 -30.72 -33.44
CA LYS A 166 35.48 -32.02 -33.02
C LYS A 166 34.42 -32.81 -32.25
#